data_AF-A0A8T4LMV7-F1
#
_entry.id   AF-A0A8T4LMV7-F1
#
_cell.length_a   1.000
_cell.length_b   1.000
_cell.length_c   1.000
_cell.angle_alpha   90.00
_cell.angle_beta   90.00
_cell.angle_gamma   90.00
#
_symmetry.space_group_name_H-M   'P 1'
#
loop_
_entity.id
_entity.type
_entity.pdbx_description
1 polymer ?
#
loop_
_entity_poly.entity_id
_entity_poly.type
_entity_poly.pdbx_seq_one_letter_code
_entity_poly.pdbx_strand_id
1 'polypeptide(L)'
;MVSKKPDEYIITALEGLQRIILELKSTKGLINIIPLNDLDKLEFKVLEDSNNFGVGLSLQRKYALIVIHDSNFRPPVGTMIIKDDNTLIFPPLPFPEVKAWNVISGSPSVVLHNHIINRFNLNLTSEHATLIIGFDL
;
A
#
# COMPACT_ATOMS: atom_id res chain seq x y z
N MET A 1 21.03 4.71 -29.73
CA MET A 1 20.24 4.63 -28.49
C MET A 1 21.08 5.21 -27.37
N VAL A 2 20.73 6.40 -26.87
CA VAL A 2 21.46 7.01 -25.75
C VAL A 2 20.94 6.36 -24.47
N SER A 3 21.76 5.50 -23.86
CA SER A 3 21.46 4.96 -22.53
C SER A 3 21.51 6.13 -21.55
N LYS A 4 20.39 6.39 -20.86
CA LYS A 4 20.38 7.35 -19.75
C LYS A 4 21.35 6.87 -18.67
N LYS A 5 22.02 7.82 -18.01
CA LYS A 5 22.93 7.51 -16.89
C LYS A 5 22.11 6.99 -15.69
N PRO A 6 22.65 6.05 -14.90
CA PRO A 6 21.95 5.50 -13.72
C PRO A 6 21.38 6.58 -12.78
N ASP A 7 22.13 7.66 -12.57
CA ASP A 7 21.74 8.77 -11.69
C ASP A 7 20.49 9.51 -12.20
N GLU A 8 20.35 9.66 -13.50
CA GLU A 8 19.19 10.31 -14.14
C GLU A 8 17.92 9.45 -14.00
N TYR A 9 18.08 8.12 -13.99
CA TYR A 9 16.99 7.17 -13.74
C TYR A 9 16.54 7.17 -12.28
N ILE A 10 17.47 7.31 -11.34
CA ILE A 10 17.16 7.39 -9.90
C ILE A 10 16.41 8.69 -9.58
N ILE A 11 16.87 9.82 -10.14
CA ILE A 11 16.22 11.13 -9.95
C ILE A 11 14.78 11.09 -10.47
N THR A 12 14.56 10.60 -11.69
CA THR A 12 13.21 10.52 -12.28
C THR A 12 12.27 9.58 -11.52
N ALA A 13 12.79 8.49 -10.96
CA ALA A 13 11.98 7.57 -10.16
C ALA A 13 11.59 8.16 -8.80
N LEU A 14 12.49 8.89 -8.14
CA LEU A 14 12.20 9.60 -6.89
C LEU A 14 11.19 10.73 -7.11
N GLU A 15 11.32 11.49 -8.20
CA GLU A 15 10.34 12.50 -8.61
C GLU A 15 8.96 11.89 -8.86
N GLY A 16 8.91 10.73 -9.53
CA GLY A 16 7.67 9.99 -9.77
C GLY A 16 6.98 9.54 -8.48
N LEU A 17 7.73 9.00 -7.52
CA LEU A 17 7.19 8.58 -6.22
C LEU A 17 6.65 9.78 -5.42
N GLN A 18 7.42 10.87 -5.37
CA GLN A 18 7.00 12.09 -4.68
C GLN A 18 5.72 12.67 -5.26
N ARG A 19 5.60 12.67 -6.60
CA ARG A 19 4.38 13.11 -7.28
C ARG A 19 3.17 12.28 -6.87
N ILE A 20 3.28 10.95 -6.87
CA ILE A 20 2.18 10.06 -6.44
C ILE A 20 1.79 10.36 -4.98
N ILE A 21 2.76 10.53 -4.08
CA ILE A 21 2.47 10.85 -2.68
C ILE A 21 1.73 12.19 -2.55
N LEU A 22 2.10 13.20 -3.35
CA LEU A 22 1.40 14.49 -3.36
C LEU A 22 -0.04 14.36 -3.88
N GLU A 23 -0.24 13.60 -4.95
CA GLU A 23 -1.58 13.32 -5.50
C GLU A 23 -2.45 12.59 -4.46
N LEU A 24 -1.91 11.57 -3.78
CA LEU A 24 -2.61 10.86 -2.71
C LEU A 24 -2.97 11.75 -1.53
N LYS A 25 -2.08 12.66 -1.10
CA LYS A 25 -2.37 13.64 -0.03
C LYS A 25 -3.51 14.60 -0.38
N SER A 26 -3.81 14.79 -1.66
CA SER A 26 -4.94 15.60 -2.11
C SER A 26 -6.26 14.81 -2.24
N THR A 27 -6.22 13.49 -2.01
CA THR A 27 -7.39 12.62 -2.14
C THR A 27 -8.25 12.68 -0.88
N LYS A 28 -9.55 12.95 -1.05
CA LYS A 28 -10.52 13.02 0.05
C LYS A 28 -10.55 11.69 0.83
N GLY A 29 -10.48 11.80 2.16
CA GLY A 29 -10.56 10.67 3.09
C GLY A 29 -9.23 9.94 3.31
N LEU A 30 -8.16 10.30 2.58
CA LEU A 30 -6.81 9.84 2.90
C LEU A 30 -6.15 10.82 3.88
N ILE A 31 -5.61 10.28 4.97
CA ILE A 31 -5.12 11.05 6.12
C ILE A 31 -3.60 11.10 6.14
N ASN A 32 -2.96 9.95 5.96
CA ASN A 32 -1.51 9.82 6.06
C ASN A 32 -0.99 8.85 5.01
N ILE A 33 0.15 9.19 4.40
CA ILE A 33 0.81 8.43 3.33
C ILE A 33 2.26 8.25 3.73
N ILE A 34 2.66 7.00 3.97
CA ILE A 34 3.99 6.66 4.49
C ILE A 34 4.68 5.72 3.51
N PRO A 35 5.79 6.12 2.87
CA PRO A 35 6.56 5.21 2.03
C PRO A 35 7.27 4.16 2.87
N LEU A 36 7.22 2.91 2.42
CA LEU A 36 7.93 1.80 3.03
C LEU A 36 9.32 1.63 2.43
N ASN A 37 10.31 1.38 3.27
CA ASN A 37 11.61 0.89 2.84
C ASN A 37 11.63 -0.65 2.79
N ASP A 38 12.73 -1.22 2.30
CA ASP A 38 12.85 -2.68 2.15
C ASP A 38 12.84 -3.45 3.48
N LEU A 39 13.35 -2.85 4.57
CA LEU A 39 13.30 -3.46 5.90
C LEU A 39 11.86 -3.52 6.42
N ASP A 40 11.09 -2.44 6.25
CA ASP A 40 9.67 -2.43 6.60
C ASP A 40 8.91 -3.50 5.81
N LYS A 41 9.16 -3.61 4.50
CA LYS A 41 8.49 -4.60 3.64
C LYS A 41 8.79 -6.03 4.09
N LEU A 42 10.04 -6.32 4.47
CA LEU A 42 10.44 -7.63 4.97
C LEU A 42 9.74 -7.96 6.29
N GLU A 43 9.78 -7.04 7.24
CA GLU A 43 9.13 -7.20 8.55
C GLU A 43 7.62 -7.41 8.40
N PHE A 44 6.98 -6.61 7.55
CA PHE A 44 5.52 -6.65 7.38
C PHE A 44 5.06 -7.93 6.72
N LYS A 45 5.88 -8.46 5.79
CA LYS A 45 5.63 -9.76 5.17
C LYS A 45 5.65 -10.91 6.18
N VAL A 46 6.45 -10.82 7.23
CA VAL A 46 6.51 -11.84 8.30
C VAL A 46 5.29 -11.76 9.22
N LEU A 47 4.76 -10.56 9.45
CA LEU A 47 3.63 -10.33 10.36
C LEU A 47 2.26 -10.54 9.71
N GLU A 48 2.17 -10.47 8.38
CA GLU A 48 0.92 -10.58 7.65
C GLU A 48 0.40 -12.03 7.56
N ASP A 49 -0.91 -12.19 7.44
CA ASP A 49 -1.55 -13.48 7.17
C ASP A 49 -1.15 -13.99 5.78
N SER A 50 -0.70 -15.24 5.68
CA SER A 50 -0.32 -15.87 4.42
C SER A 50 -1.43 -15.93 3.38
N ASN A 51 -2.70 -15.87 3.80
CA ASN A 51 -3.87 -15.86 2.92
C ASN A 51 -4.26 -14.44 2.46
N ASN A 52 -3.55 -13.42 2.95
CA ASN A 52 -3.73 -12.03 2.53
C ASN A 52 -2.84 -11.70 1.34
N PHE A 53 -3.19 -12.26 0.18
CA PHE A 53 -2.47 -12.04 -1.07
C PHE A 53 -2.43 -10.57 -1.46
N GLY A 54 -3.47 -9.78 -1.12
CA GLY A 54 -3.50 -8.36 -1.40
C GLY A 54 -2.33 -7.60 -0.77
N VAL A 55 -2.07 -7.82 0.52
CA VAL A 55 -0.91 -7.22 1.18
C VAL A 55 0.39 -7.89 0.73
N GLY A 56 0.42 -9.22 0.70
CA GLY A 56 1.63 -9.98 0.35
C GLY A 56 2.20 -9.61 -1.03
N LEU A 57 1.33 -9.41 -2.02
CA LEU A 57 1.74 -8.97 -3.36
C LEU A 57 2.07 -7.47 -3.39
N SER A 58 1.36 -6.63 -2.63
CA SER A 58 1.66 -5.20 -2.55
C SER A 58 3.07 -4.95 -2.00
N LEU A 59 3.48 -5.69 -0.97
CA LEU A 59 4.83 -5.64 -0.39
C LEU A 59 5.92 -6.16 -1.34
N GLN A 60 5.57 -6.89 -2.40
CA GLN A 60 6.54 -7.37 -3.40
C GLN A 60 6.80 -6.36 -4.52
N ARG A 61 5.96 -5.33 -4.65
CA ARG A 61 6.15 -4.29 -5.67
C ARG A 61 7.39 -3.46 -5.40
N LYS A 62 7.89 -2.76 -6.43
CA LYS A 62 9.07 -1.90 -6.31
C LYS A 62 8.85 -0.85 -5.23
N TYR A 63 7.72 -0.16 -5.27
CA TYR A 63 7.30 0.80 -4.26
C TYR A 63 6.10 0.26 -3.48
N ALA A 64 6.11 0.50 -2.17
CA ALA A 64 4.98 0.23 -1.30
C ALA A 64 4.72 1.44 -0.39
N LEU A 65 3.45 1.76 -0.19
CA LEU A 65 2.99 2.85 0.68
C LEU A 65 2.00 2.28 1.70
N ILE A 66 2.08 2.77 2.93
CA ILE A 66 0.98 2.69 3.89
C ILE A 66 0.10 3.91 3.65
N VAL A 67 -1.20 3.67 3.61
CA VAL A 67 -2.21 4.70 3.55
C VAL A 67 -3.17 4.54 4.73
N ILE A 68 -3.35 5.61 5.48
CA ILE A 68 -4.39 5.72 6.51
C ILE A 68 -5.57 6.46 5.89
N HIS A 69 -6.77 5.92 6.07
CA HIS A 69 -7.99 6.54 5.57
C HIS A 69 -9.11 6.51 6.62
N ASP A 70 -10.11 7.37 6.46
CA ASP A 70 -11.34 7.38 7.26
C ASP A 70 -12.54 6.82 6.47
N SER A 71 -13.73 6.95 7.06
CA SER A 71 -15.03 6.61 6.47
C SER A 71 -15.47 7.52 5.31
N ASN A 72 -14.77 8.64 5.06
CA ASN A 72 -15.01 9.50 3.89
C ASN A 72 -14.26 9.03 2.64
N PHE A 73 -13.34 8.07 2.78
CA PHE A 73 -12.70 7.46 1.61
C PHE A 73 -13.69 6.58 0.84
N ARG A 74 -13.44 6.43 -0.45
CA ARG A 74 -14.35 5.69 -1.35
C ARG A 74 -14.53 4.23 -0.89
N PRO A 75 -15.64 3.57 -1.28
CA PRO A 75 -15.79 2.14 -1.06
C PRO A 75 -14.76 1.31 -1.84
N PRO A 76 -14.55 0.04 -1.46
CA PRO A 76 -13.70 -0.91 -2.18
C PRO A 76 -14.12 -1.08 -3.65
N VAL A 77 -13.13 -1.28 -4.53
CA VAL A 77 -13.33 -1.42 -5.99
C VAL A 77 -13.41 -2.88 -6.46
N GLY A 78 -13.74 -3.81 -5.56
CA GLY A 78 -13.86 -5.23 -5.90
C GLY A 78 -14.17 -6.11 -4.68
N THR A 79 -14.16 -7.42 -4.92
CA THR A 79 -14.42 -8.44 -3.91
C THR A 79 -13.27 -8.50 -2.89
N MET A 80 -13.55 -8.12 -1.64
CA MET A 80 -12.53 -8.09 -0.58
C MET A 80 -12.17 -9.46 0.00
N ILE A 81 -13.07 -10.45 -0.11
CA ILE A 81 -12.91 -11.77 0.50
C ILE A 81 -13.46 -12.83 -0.45
N ILE A 82 -12.67 -13.85 -0.74
CA ILE A 82 -13.05 -15.03 -1.51
C ILE A 82 -13.01 -16.22 -0.55
N LYS A 83 -14.07 -17.02 -0.53
CA LYS A 83 -14.10 -18.28 0.22
C LYS A 83 -13.77 -19.42 -0.73
N ASP A 84 -12.70 -20.14 -0.47
CA ASP A 84 -12.22 -21.27 -1.27
C ASP A 84 -11.98 -22.48 -0.37
N ASP A 85 -12.78 -23.54 -0.52
CA ASP A 85 -12.64 -24.81 0.22
C ASP A 85 -12.33 -24.69 1.72
N ASN A 86 -13.08 -23.81 2.41
CA ASN A 86 -12.96 -23.44 3.85
C ASN A 86 -11.83 -22.46 4.22
N THR A 87 -11.07 -21.98 3.25
CA THR A 87 -10.08 -20.92 3.44
C THR A 87 -10.67 -19.57 3.04
N LEU A 88 -10.38 -18.53 3.82
CA LEU A 88 -10.68 -17.14 3.46
C LEU A 88 -9.45 -16.53 2.81
N ILE A 89 -9.60 -16.09 1.58
CA ILE A 89 -8.57 -15.48 0.74
C ILE A 89 -8.89 -13.99 0.62
N PHE A 90 -7.90 -13.14 0.87
CA PHE A 90 -8.01 -11.69 0.63
C PHE A 90 -7.24 -11.33 -0.64
N PRO A 91 -7.92 -11.19 -1.79
CA PRO A 91 -7.25 -10.94 -3.06
C PRO A 91 -6.68 -9.51 -3.13
N PRO A 92 -5.70 -9.26 -4.02
CA PRO A 92 -5.29 -7.90 -4.35
C PRO A 92 -6.42 -7.13 -5.02
N LEU A 93 -6.59 -5.88 -4.61
CA LEU A 93 -7.55 -4.96 -5.21
C LEU A 93 -6.84 -3.81 -5.92
N PRO A 94 -7.32 -3.37 -7.10
CA PRO A 94 -6.73 -2.21 -7.75
C PRO A 94 -6.88 -0.95 -6.88
N PHE A 95 -5.95 0.01 -7.03
CA PHE A 95 -6.01 1.29 -6.32
C PHE A 95 -6.01 2.46 -7.33
N PRO A 96 -7.18 2.83 -7.89
CA PRO A 96 -7.29 3.75 -9.03
C PRO A 96 -6.75 5.16 -8.79
N GLU A 97 -6.56 5.58 -7.54
CA GLU A 97 -5.99 6.88 -7.18
C GLU A 97 -4.50 6.99 -7.57
N VAL A 98 -3.78 5.86 -7.67
CA VAL A 98 -2.38 5.86 -8.11
C VAL A 98 -2.31 5.63 -9.62
N LYS A 99 -1.76 6.60 -10.34
CA LYS A 99 -1.54 6.51 -11.80
C LYS A 99 -0.14 5.95 -12.11
N ALA A 100 0.05 4.66 -11.84
CA ALA A 100 1.30 3.94 -12.05
C ALA A 100 1.06 2.54 -12.63
N TRP A 101 2.11 1.73 -12.75
CA TRP A 101 2.02 0.36 -13.25
C TRP A 101 1.79 -0.64 -12.11
N ASN A 102 1.10 -1.74 -12.40
CA ASN A 102 0.87 -2.86 -11.49
C ASN A 102 0.32 -2.47 -10.10
N VAL A 103 -0.54 -1.45 -10.06
CA VAL A 103 -1.07 -0.90 -8.83
C VAL A 103 -2.07 -1.85 -8.19
N ILE A 104 -1.73 -2.31 -7.00
CA ILE A 104 -2.59 -3.15 -6.17
C ILE A 104 -2.55 -2.68 -4.73
N SER A 105 -3.54 -3.12 -3.97
CA SER A 105 -3.68 -2.82 -2.56
C SER A 105 -4.26 -4.00 -1.80
N GLY A 106 -4.05 -3.99 -0.48
CA GLY A 106 -4.69 -4.88 0.46
C GLY A 106 -4.84 -4.20 1.82
N SER A 107 -5.88 -4.60 2.55
CA SER A 107 -6.03 -4.24 3.96
C SER A 107 -5.20 -5.21 4.80
N PRO A 108 -4.33 -4.73 5.70
CA PRO A 108 -3.54 -5.60 6.56
C PRO A 108 -4.41 -6.37 7.54
N SER A 109 -3.90 -7.51 7.99
CA SER A 109 -4.44 -8.19 9.18
C SER A 109 -4.42 -7.26 10.39
N VAL A 110 -5.24 -7.57 11.40
CA VAL A 110 -5.27 -6.81 12.67
C VAL A 110 -3.90 -6.77 13.34
N VAL A 111 -3.12 -7.86 13.23
CA VAL A 111 -1.76 -7.94 13.78
C VAL A 111 -0.85 -6.92 13.10
N LEU A 112 -0.81 -6.92 11.75
CA LEU A 112 0.02 -5.97 11.02
C LEU A 112 -0.48 -4.53 11.18
N HIS A 113 -1.79 -4.30 11.19
CA HIS A 113 -2.39 -2.98 11.44
C HIS A 113 -1.90 -2.38 12.77
N ASN A 114 -2.00 -3.15 13.86
CA ASN A 114 -1.56 -2.70 15.18
C ASN A 114 -0.03 -2.47 15.22
N HIS A 115 0.73 -3.31 14.52
CA HIS A 115 2.17 -3.12 14.40
C HIS A 115 2.53 -1.81 13.68
N ILE A 116 1.86 -1.50 12.57
CA ILE A 116 2.01 -0.25 11.81
C ILE A 116 1.75 0.97 12.69
N ILE A 117 0.65 0.95 13.45
CA ILE A 117 0.28 2.04 14.37
C ILE A 117 1.42 2.32 15.35
N ASN A 118 1.94 1.28 15.99
CA ASN A 118 3.00 1.40 16.98
C ASN A 118 4.33 1.84 16.36
N ARG A 119 4.73 1.22 15.23
CA ARG A 119 5.99 1.51 14.55
C ARG A 119 6.11 2.96 14.09
N PHE A 120 5.03 3.52 13.56
CA PHE A 120 5.01 4.89 13.04
C PHE A 120 4.39 5.90 14.00
N ASN A 121 4.14 5.51 15.25
CA ASN A 121 3.55 6.35 16.30
C ASN A 121 2.28 7.08 15.80
N LEU A 122 1.37 6.34 15.17
CA LEU A 122 0.15 6.89 14.59
C LEU A 122 -0.92 7.04 15.66
N ASN A 123 -1.54 8.21 15.74
CA ASN A 123 -2.70 8.42 16.61
C ASN A 123 -3.98 8.19 15.81
N LEU A 124 -4.47 6.94 15.82
CA LEU A 124 -5.67 6.54 15.08
C LEU A 124 -6.90 6.48 15.98
N THR A 125 -8.06 6.85 15.43
CA THR A 125 -9.37 6.65 16.06
C THR A 125 -10.02 5.37 15.50
N SER A 126 -11.16 4.94 16.07
CA SER A 126 -11.92 3.79 15.57
C SER A 126 -12.42 3.95 14.13
N GLU A 127 -12.45 5.17 13.62
CA GLU A 127 -12.90 5.49 12.26
C GLU A 127 -11.78 5.38 11.22
N HIS A 128 -10.54 5.11 11.65
CA HIS A 128 -9.40 5.02 10.76
C HIS A 128 -9.04 3.57 10.45
N ALA A 129 -8.69 3.32 9.19
CA ALA A 129 -8.20 2.05 8.72
C ALA A 129 -6.92 2.21 7.92
N THR A 130 -6.17 1.12 7.81
CA THR A 130 -4.90 1.06 7.07
C THR A 130 -5.07 0.28 5.78
N LEU A 131 -4.40 0.73 4.73
CA LEU A 131 -4.19 0.02 3.48
C LEU A 131 -2.70 0.00 3.15
N ILE A 132 -2.25 -1.09 2.54
CA ILE A 132 -0.93 -1.17 1.91
C ILE A 132 -1.14 -1.15 0.40
N ILE A 133 -0.46 -0.25 -0.29
CA ILE A 133 -0.51 -0.10 -1.74
C ILE A 133 0.86 -0.45 -2.31
N GLY A 134 0.91 -1.34 -3.29
CA GLY A 134 2.12 -1.63 -4.06
C GLY A 134 1.99 -1.21 -5.51
N PHE A 135 3.06 -0.66 -6.10
CA PHE A 135 3.11 -0.28 -7.52
C PHE A 135 4.54 -0.18 -8.07
N ASP A 136 4.63 -0.06 -9.39
CA ASP A 136 5.88 0.10 -10.14
C ASP A 136 5.85 1.41 -10.97
N LEU A 137 7.03 2.04 -11.17
CA LEU A 137 7.26 3.25 -11.97
C LEU A 137 8.10 2.95 -13.21
#